data_AF-Q4JM67-F1
#
_entry.id   AF-Q4JM67-F1
#
_cell.length_a   1.000
_cell.length_b   1.000
_cell.length_c   1.000
_cell.angle_alpha   90.00
_cell.angle_beta   90.00
_cell.angle_gamma   90.00
#
_symmetry.space_group_name_H-M   'P 1'
#
loop_
_entity.id
_entity.type
_entity.pdbx_description
1 polymer ?
#
loop_
_entity_poly.entity_id
_entity_poly.type
_entity_poly.pdbx_seq_one_letter_code
_entity_poly.pdbx_strand_id
1 'polypeptide(L)' 'VDGELFMHYNSTARRDVPRTEWMAAKADQQYWDRETQIGSGHEQTDHWARGLLQRRYNQ' A
#
# COMPACT_ATOMS: atom_id res chain seq x y z
N VAL A 1 -9.59 9.83 -6.10
CA VAL A 1 -9.79 10.83 -7.17
C VAL A 1 -11.05 11.59 -6.80
N ASP A 2 -11.06 12.92 -6.91
CA ASP A 2 -12.23 13.75 -6.55
C ASP A 2 -12.78 13.54 -5.13
N GLY A 3 -11.89 13.24 -4.17
CA GLY A 3 -12.24 12.93 -2.78
C GLY A 3 -12.69 11.49 -2.53
N GLU A 4 -12.82 10.67 -3.57
CA GLU A 4 -13.19 9.25 -3.45
C GLU A 4 -11.96 8.34 -3.36
N LEU A 5 -12.01 7.35 -2.46
CA LEU A 5 -11.01 6.30 -2.35
C LEU A 5 -11.19 5.29 -3.50
N PHE A 6 -10.19 5.20 -4.37
CA PHE A 6 -10.27 4.37 -5.58
C PHE A 6 -9.37 3.13 -5.55
N MET A 7 -8.38 3.08 -4.66
CA MET A 7 -7.49 1.94 -4.44
C MET A 7 -7.04 1.89 -2.98
N HIS A 8 -6.55 0.73 -2.53
CA HIS A 8 -6.04 0.55 -1.18
C HIS A 8 -5.03 -0.59 -1.10
N TYR A 9 -3.92 -0.36 -0.40
CA TYR A 9 -2.98 -1.40 -0.03
C TYR A 9 -3.45 -2.15 1.22
N ASN A 10 -3.73 -3.45 1.07
CA ASN A 10 -4.09 -4.33 2.17
C ASN A 10 -2.82 -5.03 2.70
N SER A 11 -2.33 -4.64 3.87
CA SER A 11 -1.13 -5.23 4.48
C SER A 11 -1.27 -6.68 4.93
N THR A 12 -2.50 -7.19 5.12
CA THR A 12 -2.73 -8.62 5.42
C THR A 12 -2.55 -9.47 4.18
N ALA A 13 -3.11 -9.03 3.05
CA ALA A 13 -2.97 -9.70 1.76
C ALA A 13 -1.68 -9.31 1.01
N ARG A 14 -0.99 -8.27 1.49
CA ARG A 14 0.18 -7.62 0.87
C ARG A 14 -0.04 -7.28 -0.61
N ARG A 15 -1.15 -6.60 -0.88
CA ARG A 15 -1.55 -6.27 -2.25
C ARG A 15 -2.33 -4.97 -2.32
N ASP A 16 -2.09 -4.20 -3.39
CA ASP A 16 -2.98 -3.11 -3.79
C ASP A 16 -4.23 -3.69 -4.46
N VAL A 17 -5.38 -3.21 -4.01
CA VAL A 17 -6.69 -3.62 -4.53
C VAL A 17 -7.51 -2.41 -4.99
N PRO A 18 -8.27 -2.53 -6.09
CA PRO A 18 -9.22 -1.50 -6.47
C PRO A 18 -10.33 -1.38 -5.42
N ARG A 19 -10.80 -0.15 -5.21
CA ARG A 19 -11.97 0.16 -4.37
C ARG A 19 -13.18 0.62 -5.19
N THR A 20 -13.00 0.79 -6.49
CA THR A 20 -14.04 1.17 -7.44
C THR A 20 -14.02 0.24 -8.65
N GLU A 21 -15.19 0.03 -9.25
CA GLU A 21 -15.35 -0.84 -10.42
C GLU A 21 -14.58 -0.32 -11.63
N TRP A 22 -14.53 1.00 -11.82
CA TRP A 22 -13.83 1.61 -12.94
C TRP A 22 -12.32 1.37 -12.87
N MET A 23 -11.71 1.38 -11.68
CA MET A 23 -10.30 1.01 -11.53
C MET A 23 -10.07 -0.46 -11.84
N ALA A 24 -10.92 -1.34 -11.32
CA ALA A 24 -10.82 -2.78 -11.57
C ALA A 24 -10.92 -3.12 -13.07
N ALA A 25 -11.73 -2.37 -13.82
CA ALA A 25 -11.96 -2.61 -15.23
C ALA A 25 -10.91 -1.96 -16.16
N LYS A 26 -10.21 -0.91 -15.71
CA LYS A 26 -9.31 -0.11 -16.57
C LYS A 26 -7.82 -0.37 -16.35
N ALA A 27 -7.43 -0.74 -15.14
CA ALA A 27 -6.03 -1.02 -14.82
C ALA A 27 -5.69 -2.48 -15.12
N ASP A 28 -4.55 -2.69 -15.78
CA ASP A 28 -4.05 -4.03 -16.08
C ASP A 28 -3.33 -4.67 -14.88
N GLN A 29 -2.99 -5.95 -15.02
CA GLN A 29 -2.29 -6.67 -13.95
C GLN A 29 -0.91 -6.07 -13.67
N GLN A 30 -0.22 -5.55 -14.69
CA GLN A 30 1.10 -4.96 -14.54
C GLN A 30 1.06 -3.71 -13.65
N TYR A 31 0.03 -2.88 -13.79
CA TYR A 31 -0.21 -1.75 -12.90
C TYR A 31 -0.35 -2.22 -11.45
N TRP A 32 -1.23 -3.19 -11.18
CA TRP A 32 -1.44 -3.70 -9.83
C TRP A 32 -0.22 -4.36 -9.21
N ASP A 33 0.58 -5.07 -10.01
CA ASP A 33 1.82 -5.70 -9.56
C ASP A 33 2.85 -4.64 -9.16
N ARG A 34 2.97 -3.57 -9.97
CA ARG A 34 3.86 -2.44 -9.68
C ARG A 34 3.42 -1.70 -8.41
N GLU A 35 2.14 -1.35 -8.29
CA GLU A 35 1.63 -0.67 -7.09
C GLU A 35 1.85 -1.53 -5.84
N THR A 36 1.56 -2.83 -5.93
CA THR A 36 1.80 -3.78 -4.84
C THR A 36 3.28 -3.83 -4.41
N GLN A 37 4.21 -3.77 -5.38
CA GLN A 37 5.65 -3.72 -5.08
C GLN A 37 6.02 -2.43 -4.33
N ILE A 38 5.47 -1.29 -4.75
CA ILE A 38 5.68 0.01 -4.10
C ILE A 38 5.09 0.00 -2.69
N GLY A 39 3.85 -0.44 -2.52
CA GLY A 39 3.17 -0.56 -1.23
C GLY A 39 3.92 -1.46 -0.25
N SER A 40 4.45 -2.58 -0.73
CA SER A 40 5.27 -3.48 0.10
C SER A 40 6.60 -2.84 0.52
N GLY A 41 7.21 -2.02 -0.34
CA GLY A 41 8.42 -1.25 -0.01
C GLY A 41 8.16 -0.18 1.06
N HIS A 42 7.01 0.51 1.00
CA HIS A 42 6.57 1.43 2.03
C HIS A 42 6.30 0.71 3.36
N GLU A 43 5.56 -0.42 3.33
CA GLU A 43 5.31 -1.25 4.51
C GLU A 43 6.63 -1.59 5.22
N GLN A 44 7.64 -2.07 4.48
CA GLN A 44 8.94 -2.43 5.05
C GLN A 44 9.65 -1.22 5.69
N THR A 45 9.62 -0.07 5.03
CA THR A 45 10.24 1.17 5.52
C THR A 45 9.57 1.64 6.82
N ASP A 46 8.24 1.61 6.87
CA ASP A 46 7.46 2.00 8.05
C ASP A 46 7.68 1.04 9.23
N HIS A 47 7.80 -0.27 8.96
CA HIS A 47 8.17 -1.24 10.00
C HIS A 47 9.56 -0.95 10.57
N TRP A 48 10.55 -0.68 9.71
CA TRP A 48 11.89 -0.34 10.17
C TRP A 48 11.91 0.97 10.95
N ALA A 49 11.26 2.01 10.44
CA ALA A 49 11.18 3.32 11.07
C ALA A 49 10.52 3.24 12.45
N ARG A 50 9.41 2.51 12.58
CA ARG A 50 8.75 2.27 13.86
C ARG A 50 9.68 1.59 14.87
N GLY A 51 10.39 0.54 14.46
CA GLY A 51 11.35 -0.15 15.34
C GLY A 51 12.50 0.76 15.78
N LEU A 52 13.00 1.62 14.89
CA LEU A 52 14.03 2.59 15.21
C LEU A 52 13.53 3.65 16.20
N LEU A 53 12.33 4.20 15.97
CA LEU A 53 11.73 5.22 16.83
C LEU A 53 11.45 4.65 18.22
N GLN A 54 10.92 3.43 18.30
CA GLN A 54 10.66 2.75 19.57
C GLN A 54 11.95 2.62 20.41
N ARG A 55 13.06 2.20 19.78
CA ARG A 55 14.39 2.12 20.42
C ARG A 55 14.93 3.49 20.84
N ARG A 56 14.72 4.54 20.03
CA ARG A 56 15.25 5.89 20.31
C ARG A 56 14.51 6.59 21.45
N TYR A 57 13.20 6.37 21.54
CA TYR A 57 12.34 7.06 22.51
C TYR A 57 12.01 6.19 23.73
N ASN A 58 12.68 5.04 23.91
CA ASN A 58 12.46 4.08 25.00
C ASN A 58 10.97 3.75 25.22
N GLN A 59 10.25 3.57 24.11
CA GLN A 59 8.87 3.07 24.09
C GLN A 59 8.84 1.57 23.78
#